data_AF-A0AAJ5ZVW8-F1
#
_entry.id   AF-A0AAJ5ZVW8-F1
#
_cell.length_a   1.000
_cell.length_b   1.000
_cell.length_c   1.000
_cell.angle_alpha   90.00
_cell.angle_beta   90.00
_cell.angle_gamma   90.00
#
_symmetry.space_group_name_H-M   'P 1'
#
loop_
_entity.id
_entity.type
_entity.pdbx_description
1 polymer ?
#
loop_
_entity_poly.entity_id
_entity_poly.type
_entity_poly.pdbx_seq_one_letter_code
_entity_poly.pdbx_strand_id
1 'polypeptide(L)'
;MADLRGLEKGLWVNGGGPLYGQLYFNPLSITSQLRRAQSLTTAHHAKRIRYHHRLLTYQELGDIAGLSATVIANRYRRGKREDQLVVPLKKGHRARQIEIDGEQLTVAEIAKRTHVTTRTIRDRYEKGLRGKELLVSHVKTRKGKLITFKGEELTAGELAERYPKLSANQIQARYRRGKRDDQLVAPIRSNKSRPELLSG
;
A
#
# COMPACT_ATOMS: atom_id res chain seq x y z
N MET A 1 76.26 18.67 -8.25
CA MET A 1 76.14 17.92 -6.97
C MET A 1 75.49 18.83 -5.95
N ALA A 2 74.26 18.55 -5.55
CA ALA A 2 73.69 19.07 -4.31
C ALA A 2 72.61 18.10 -3.87
N ASP A 3 73.00 17.21 -2.97
CA ASP A 3 72.11 16.39 -2.18
C ASP A 3 72.23 16.85 -0.72
N LEU A 4 71.10 16.69 -0.03
CA LEU A 4 70.92 16.57 1.40
C LEU A 4 70.82 17.81 2.29
N ARG A 5 69.64 17.84 2.93
CA ARG A 5 69.37 18.00 4.36
C ARG A 5 69.11 19.43 4.87
N GLY A 6 67.99 19.56 5.60
CA GLY A 6 67.91 20.54 6.68
C GLY A 6 66.63 21.37 6.82
N LEU A 7 65.46 20.83 6.48
CA LEU A 7 64.18 21.40 6.96
C LEU A 7 63.98 20.97 8.42
N GLU A 8 64.58 21.70 9.35
CA GLU A 8 64.23 21.64 10.78
C GLU A 8 63.91 23.04 11.29
N LYS A 9 62.62 23.38 11.35
CA LYS A 9 62.03 24.15 12.44
C LYS A 9 60.63 23.62 12.69
N GLY A 10 60.54 22.71 13.66
CA GLY A 10 59.28 22.24 14.21
C GLY A 10 58.60 23.32 15.04
N LEU A 11 57.29 23.43 14.88
CA LEU A 11 56.40 23.92 15.92
C LEU A 11 55.30 22.87 16.08
N TRP A 12 55.40 22.09 17.15
CA TRP A 12 54.32 21.23 17.63
C TRP A 12 53.50 22.01 18.63
N VAL A 13 52.16 22.07 18.47
CA VAL A 13 51.23 22.05 19.60
C VAL A 13 49.87 21.43 19.17
N ASN A 14 49.55 20.30 19.81
CA ASN A 14 48.24 19.71 20.15
C ASN A 14 47.23 19.25 19.07
N GLY A 15 47.00 17.94 19.05
CA GLY A 15 45.80 17.31 18.47
C GLY A 15 45.96 15.83 18.12
N GLY A 16 46.21 14.97 19.11
CA GLY A 16 46.42 13.54 18.91
C GLY A 16 45.16 12.80 18.42
N GLY A 17 45.23 12.23 17.22
CA GLY A 17 44.36 11.16 16.75
C GLY A 17 45.07 9.80 16.87
N PRO A 18 44.40 8.71 17.27
CA PRO A 18 45.07 7.43 17.49
C PRO A 18 45.32 6.68 16.16
N LEU A 19 46.60 6.34 15.97
CA LEU A 19 47.17 5.11 15.40
C LEU A 19 46.26 4.27 14.49
N TYR A 20 46.38 4.45 13.16
CA TYR A 20 46.03 3.39 12.21
C TYR A 20 47.14 2.34 12.20
N GLY A 21 46.91 1.26 12.93
CA GLY A 21 47.71 0.05 12.87
C GLY A 21 47.74 -0.52 11.45
N GLN A 22 48.92 -1.02 11.09
CA GLN A 22 49.20 -1.76 9.85
C GLN A 22 48.15 -2.85 9.60
N LEU A 23 47.41 -2.73 8.50
CA LEU A 23 46.54 -3.78 8.00
C LEU A 23 47.39 -4.81 7.27
N TYR A 24 47.77 -5.87 8.01
CA TYR A 24 48.29 -7.10 7.45
C TYR A 24 47.31 -7.66 6.42
N PHE A 25 47.85 -7.92 5.23
CA PHE A 25 47.17 -8.54 4.10
C PHE A 25 46.89 -10.01 4.45
N ASN A 26 45.69 -10.32 4.95
CA ASN A 26 45.25 -11.68 5.21
C ASN A 26 44.47 -12.21 3.97
N PRO A 27 44.95 -13.25 3.25
CA PRO A 27 44.37 -13.68 1.98
C PRO A 27 43.04 -14.44 2.12
N LEU A 28 42.64 -14.81 3.34
CA LEU A 28 41.28 -15.31 3.58
C LEU A 28 40.32 -14.13 3.71
N SER A 29 39.91 -13.60 2.54
CA SER A 29 38.56 -13.06 2.30
C SER A 29 38.52 -12.09 1.09
N ILE A 30 39.14 -12.40 -0.04
CA ILE A 30 38.66 -11.77 -1.29
C ILE A 30 37.16 -12.04 -1.42
N THR A 31 36.70 -13.23 -1.02
CA THR A 31 35.29 -13.65 -1.01
C THR A 31 34.41 -12.96 0.02
N SER A 32 34.85 -12.68 1.26
CA SER A 32 34.01 -11.96 2.23
C SER A 32 34.14 -10.43 2.11
N GLN A 33 35.22 -9.91 1.53
CA GLN A 33 35.31 -8.52 1.05
C GLN A 33 34.39 -8.34 -0.17
N LEU A 34 34.37 -9.30 -1.10
CA LEU A 34 33.40 -9.33 -2.19
C LEU A 34 31.97 -9.55 -1.69
N ARG A 35 31.74 -10.32 -0.61
CA ARG A 35 30.39 -10.47 -0.03
C ARG A 35 29.93 -9.22 0.71
N ARG A 36 30.84 -8.45 1.31
CA ARG A 36 30.58 -7.10 1.88
C ARG A 36 30.36 -6.06 0.79
N ALA A 37 31.16 -6.10 -0.27
CA ALA A 37 30.98 -5.26 -1.46
C ALA A 37 29.67 -5.62 -2.18
N GLN A 38 29.35 -6.92 -2.30
CA GLN A 38 28.09 -7.41 -2.84
C GLN A 38 26.92 -7.09 -1.92
N SER A 39 27.05 -7.13 -0.59
CA SER A 39 25.98 -6.67 0.31
C SER A 39 25.79 -5.16 0.23
N LEU A 40 26.84 -4.38 -0.03
CA LEU A 40 26.77 -2.94 -0.31
C LEU A 40 26.20 -2.63 -1.70
N THR A 41 26.39 -3.49 -2.71
CA THR A 41 25.77 -3.32 -4.05
C THR A 41 24.37 -3.93 -4.16
N THR A 42 24.05 -4.91 -3.31
CA THR A 42 22.75 -5.61 -3.24
C THR A 42 21.80 -4.90 -2.26
N ALA A 43 22.32 -4.09 -1.34
CA ALA A 43 21.55 -3.13 -0.58
C ALA A 43 21.04 -2.03 -1.51
N HIS A 44 19.84 -2.23 -2.05
CA HIS A 44 19.03 -1.24 -2.75
C HIS A 44 19.76 -0.53 -3.91
N HIS A 45 19.52 -0.96 -5.15
CA HIS A 45 19.62 -0.07 -6.31
C HIS A 45 18.55 1.03 -6.17
N ALA A 46 18.73 1.92 -5.20
CA ALA A 46 17.88 3.07 -4.97
C ALA A 46 18.00 3.93 -6.23
N LYS A 47 16.88 4.04 -6.95
CA LYS A 47 16.80 4.81 -8.19
C LYS A 47 17.42 6.20 -7.98
N ARG A 48 18.58 6.43 -8.61
CA ARG A 48 19.24 7.74 -8.60
C ARG A 48 18.61 8.63 -9.65
N ILE A 49 18.38 9.87 -9.28
CA ILE A 49 17.86 10.93 -10.15
C ILE A 49 18.90 12.02 -10.29
N ARG A 50 18.92 12.66 -11.46
CA ARG A 50 19.75 13.84 -11.69
C ARG A 50 19.12 15.04 -10.98
N TYR A 51 19.93 15.74 -10.22
CA TYR A 51 19.63 17.03 -9.61
C TYR A 51 20.85 17.92 -9.80
N HIS A 52 20.70 18.97 -10.62
CA HIS A 52 21.79 19.73 -11.21
C HIS A 52 22.86 18.80 -11.82
N HIS A 53 24.10 18.88 -11.33
CA HIS A 53 25.25 18.11 -11.78
C HIS A 53 25.50 16.85 -10.94
N ARG A 54 24.57 16.45 -10.05
CA ARG A 54 24.74 15.32 -9.13
C ARG A 54 23.69 14.24 -9.38
N LEU A 55 24.07 12.98 -9.16
CA LEU A 55 23.15 11.85 -9.11
C LEU A 55 22.85 11.52 -7.66
N LEU A 56 21.61 11.75 -7.22
CA LEU A 56 21.18 11.54 -5.84
C LEU A 56 20.00 10.56 -5.79
N THR A 57 19.92 9.77 -4.73
CA THR A 57 18.72 9.01 -4.41
C THR A 57 17.62 9.95 -3.91
N TYR A 58 16.36 9.46 -3.90
CA TYR A 58 15.25 10.25 -3.34
C TYR A 58 15.43 10.57 -1.85
N GLN A 59 16.11 9.69 -1.11
CA GLN A 59 16.38 9.88 0.31
C GLN A 59 17.42 10.97 0.53
N GLU A 60 18.59 10.86 -0.13
CA GLU A 60 19.65 11.87 -0.05
C GLU A 60 19.14 13.27 -0.45
N LEU A 61 18.35 13.38 -1.53
CA LEU A 61 17.79 14.67 -1.94
C LEU A 61 16.72 15.19 -0.97
N GLY A 62 15.95 14.28 -0.35
CA GLY A 62 14.97 14.62 0.67
C GLY A 62 15.63 15.18 1.93
N ASP A 63 16.69 14.53 2.40
CA ASP A 63 17.45 14.94 3.59
C ASP A 63 18.07 16.34 3.39
N ILE A 64 18.60 16.64 2.21
CA ILE A 64 19.13 17.97 1.86
C ILE A 64 18.02 19.04 1.83
N ALA A 65 16.85 18.70 1.27
CA ALA A 65 15.76 19.65 1.07
C ALA A 65 14.80 19.78 2.27
N GLY A 66 14.96 18.98 3.33
CA GLY A 66 13.99 18.89 4.42
C GLY A 66 12.64 18.30 3.98
N LEU A 67 12.63 17.40 3.01
CA LEU A 67 11.44 16.77 2.44
C LEU A 67 11.53 15.25 2.54
N SER A 68 10.40 14.56 2.66
CA SER A 68 10.43 13.09 2.65
C SER A 68 10.77 12.54 1.25
N ALA A 69 11.49 11.41 1.21
CA ALA A 69 11.80 10.70 -0.03
C ALA A 69 10.55 10.42 -0.88
N THR A 70 9.42 10.15 -0.23
CA THR A 70 8.12 9.94 -0.89
C THR A 70 7.63 11.19 -1.64
N VAL A 71 7.82 12.39 -1.08
CA VAL A 71 7.49 13.66 -1.75
C VAL A 71 8.34 13.85 -3.00
N ILE A 72 9.66 13.65 -2.89
CA ILE A 72 10.58 13.74 -4.02
C ILE A 72 10.20 12.73 -5.11
N ALA A 73 9.96 11.48 -4.75
CA ALA A 73 9.57 10.42 -5.68
C ALA A 73 8.23 10.73 -6.38
N ASN A 74 7.24 11.26 -5.66
CA ASN A 74 5.96 11.67 -6.24
C ASN A 74 6.13 12.82 -7.24
N ARG A 75 6.96 13.83 -6.91
CA ARG A 75 7.25 14.96 -7.80
C ARG A 75 7.97 14.48 -9.07
N TYR A 76 8.97 13.62 -8.92
CA TYR A 76 9.71 13.05 -10.04
C TYR A 76 8.82 12.22 -10.97
N ARG A 77 7.93 11.39 -10.41
CA ARG A 77 6.93 10.61 -11.18
C ARG A 77 5.94 11.50 -11.93
N ARG A 78 5.64 12.70 -11.41
CA ARG A 78 4.82 13.73 -12.06
C ARG A 78 5.60 14.59 -13.06
N GLY A 79 6.83 14.19 -13.42
CA GLY A 79 7.64 14.90 -14.40
C GLY A 79 8.38 16.14 -13.86
N LYS A 80 8.29 16.45 -12.56
CA LYS A 80 9.05 17.55 -11.97
C LYS A 80 10.55 17.22 -11.97
N ARG A 81 11.39 18.22 -12.22
CA ARG A 81 12.85 18.11 -12.33
C ARG A 81 13.51 19.31 -11.67
N GLU A 82 14.81 19.18 -11.38
CA GLU A 82 15.62 20.26 -10.79
C GLU A 82 14.94 20.85 -9.55
N ASP A 83 14.96 22.18 -9.40
CA ASP A 83 14.43 22.91 -8.25
C ASP A 83 12.94 22.61 -7.98
N GLN A 84 12.19 22.20 -9.01
CA GLN A 84 10.79 21.80 -8.84
C GLN A 84 10.60 20.56 -7.96
N LEU A 85 11.68 19.78 -7.75
CA LEU A 85 11.68 18.63 -6.85
C LEU A 85 11.75 19.04 -5.40
N VAL A 86 12.32 20.20 -5.07
CA VAL A 86 12.64 20.61 -3.69
C VAL A 86 11.80 21.80 -3.19
N VAL A 87 10.83 22.25 -3.98
CA VAL A 87 9.88 23.31 -3.58
C VAL A 87 9.29 23.01 -2.19
N PRO A 88 9.23 23.98 -1.26
CA PRO A 88 8.61 23.77 0.05
C PRO A 88 7.17 23.26 -0.08
N LEU A 89 6.74 22.38 0.84
CA LEU A 89 5.35 21.97 0.88
C LEU A 89 4.49 23.17 1.26
N LYS A 90 3.44 23.44 0.47
CA LYS A 90 2.43 24.41 0.87
C LYS A 90 1.80 23.93 2.17
N LYS A 91 1.61 24.83 3.14
CA LYS A 91 0.82 24.55 4.35
C LYS A 91 -0.51 23.94 3.91
N GLY A 92 -0.86 22.80 4.48
CA GLY A 92 -2.07 22.06 4.10
C GLY A 92 -3.30 22.97 4.21
N HIS A 93 -4.28 22.76 3.33
CA HIS A 93 -5.58 23.41 3.48
C HIS A 93 -6.17 23.03 4.84
N ARG A 94 -6.66 24.03 5.58
CA ARG A 94 -7.41 23.77 6.82
C ARG A 94 -8.54 22.80 6.52
N ALA A 95 -8.71 21.80 7.37
CA ALA A 95 -9.79 20.83 7.22
C ALA A 95 -11.13 21.59 7.19
N ARG A 96 -11.98 21.28 6.22
CA ARG A 96 -13.31 21.90 6.10
C ARG A 96 -14.15 21.49 7.31
N GLN A 97 -14.66 22.48 8.02
CA GLN A 97 -15.63 22.30 9.10
C GLN A 97 -17.04 22.27 8.51
N ILE A 98 -17.89 21.43 9.08
CA ILE A 98 -19.28 21.19 8.71
C ILE A 98 -20.08 21.32 10.00
N GLU A 99 -21.16 22.09 9.92
CA GLU A 99 -22.10 22.22 11.03
C GLU A 99 -22.97 20.97 11.12
N ILE A 100 -22.96 20.33 12.28
CA ILE A 100 -23.86 19.22 12.64
C ILE A 100 -24.34 19.46 14.07
N ASP A 101 -25.67 19.52 14.25
CA ASP A 101 -26.31 19.71 15.55
C ASP A 101 -25.80 20.94 16.33
N GLY A 102 -25.48 22.03 15.62
CA GLY A 102 -24.94 23.27 16.20
C GLY A 102 -23.45 23.25 16.52
N GLU A 103 -22.74 22.13 16.25
CA GLU A 103 -21.30 22.03 16.40
C GLU A 103 -20.57 22.08 15.06
N GLN A 104 -19.45 22.82 15.01
CA GLN A 104 -18.56 22.87 13.85
C GLN A 104 -17.55 21.73 13.92
N LEU A 105 -17.78 20.67 13.15
CA LEU A 105 -16.97 19.45 13.17
C LEU A 105 -16.29 19.21 11.83
N THR A 106 -15.10 18.62 11.87
CA THR A 106 -14.44 18.11 10.66
C THR A 106 -15.06 16.78 10.23
N VAL A 107 -14.96 16.46 8.94
CA VAL A 107 -15.42 15.16 8.40
C VAL A 107 -14.82 13.97 9.16
N ALA A 108 -13.58 14.10 9.65
CA ALA A 108 -12.91 13.06 10.43
C ALA A 108 -13.55 12.87 11.82
N GLU A 109 -13.91 13.96 12.50
CA GLU A 109 -14.59 13.90 13.80
C GLU A 109 -16.01 13.35 13.66
N ILE A 110 -16.74 13.78 12.63
CA ILE A 110 -18.08 13.26 12.33
C ILE A 110 -18.04 11.74 12.11
N ALA A 111 -17.07 11.26 11.32
CA ALA A 111 -16.91 9.84 11.05
C ALA A 111 -16.61 9.02 12.33
N LYS A 112 -15.80 9.57 13.25
CA LYS A 112 -15.52 8.94 14.54
C LYS A 112 -16.78 8.81 15.41
N ARG A 113 -17.65 9.82 15.39
CA ARG A 113 -18.87 9.85 16.22
C ARG A 113 -20.02 9.01 15.66
N THR A 114 -20.15 8.92 14.34
CA THR A 114 -21.38 8.42 13.70
C THR A 114 -21.24 7.06 13.01
N HIS A 115 -20.06 6.44 13.09
CA HIS A 115 -19.72 5.20 12.37
C HIS A 115 -19.94 5.27 10.83
N VAL A 116 -20.17 6.47 10.29
CA VAL A 116 -20.26 6.72 8.85
C VAL A 116 -18.85 7.00 8.33
N THR A 117 -18.46 6.39 7.21
CA THR A 117 -17.12 6.61 6.65
C THR A 117 -16.92 8.04 6.18
N THR A 118 -15.70 8.56 6.31
CA THR A 118 -15.31 9.91 5.84
C THR A 118 -15.64 10.13 4.37
N ARG A 119 -15.50 9.08 3.54
CA ARG A 119 -15.88 9.10 2.12
C ARG A 119 -17.38 9.33 1.96
N THR A 120 -18.21 8.57 2.67
CA THR A 120 -19.66 8.69 2.59
C THR A 120 -20.13 10.08 2.99
N ILE A 121 -19.59 10.64 4.06
CA ILE A 121 -19.91 12.01 4.51
C ILE A 121 -19.54 13.04 3.43
N ARG A 122 -18.36 12.91 2.82
CA ARG A 122 -17.91 13.81 1.74
C ARG A 122 -18.81 13.72 0.52
N ASP A 123 -19.09 12.51 0.04
CA ASP A 123 -19.95 12.29 -1.13
C ASP A 123 -21.35 12.90 -0.92
N ARG A 124 -21.89 12.81 0.31
CA ARG A 124 -23.19 13.39 0.66
C ARG A 124 -23.14 14.91 0.72
N TYR A 125 -22.07 15.45 1.31
CA TYR A 125 -21.88 16.89 1.39
C TYR A 125 -21.70 17.53 0.00
N GLU A 126 -20.98 16.87 -0.91
CA GLU A 126 -20.84 17.29 -2.31
C GLU A 126 -22.18 17.25 -3.07
N LYS A 127 -23.09 16.34 -2.70
CA LYS A 127 -24.47 16.29 -3.20
C LYS A 127 -25.41 17.32 -2.58
N GLY A 128 -24.93 18.17 -1.68
CA GLY A 128 -25.73 19.22 -1.05
C GLY A 128 -26.44 18.81 0.24
N LEU A 129 -26.33 17.56 0.71
CA LEU A 129 -26.93 17.12 1.97
C LEU A 129 -26.24 17.81 3.16
N ARG A 130 -27.00 18.17 4.20
CA ARG A 130 -26.51 18.92 5.37
C ARG A 130 -27.04 18.35 6.68
N GLY A 131 -26.37 18.72 7.79
CA GLY A 131 -26.77 18.31 9.13
C GLY A 131 -26.93 16.80 9.28
N LYS A 132 -28.05 16.37 9.88
CA LYS A 132 -28.35 14.96 10.20
C LYS A 132 -28.46 14.05 8.98
N GLU A 133 -28.77 14.59 7.80
CA GLU A 133 -28.84 13.80 6.55
C GLU A 133 -27.47 13.20 6.17
N LEU A 134 -26.38 13.85 6.60
CA LEU A 134 -25.03 13.32 6.44
C LEU A 134 -24.80 12.04 7.25
N LEU A 135 -25.60 11.82 8.29
CA LEU A 135 -25.42 10.77 9.29
C LEU A 135 -26.29 9.54 9.03
N VAL A 136 -27.26 9.61 8.12
CA VAL A 136 -28.20 8.50 7.86
C VAL A 136 -27.41 7.27 7.41
N SER A 137 -27.36 6.23 8.23
CA SER A 137 -26.74 4.96 7.83
C SER A 137 -27.65 4.29 6.80
N HIS A 138 -27.24 4.27 5.53
CA HIS A 138 -27.90 3.41 4.57
C HIS A 138 -27.34 2.01 4.80
N VAL A 139 -27.98 1.24 5.68
CA VAL A 139 -27.84 -0.22 5.65
C VAL A 139 -28.37 -0.62 4.28
N LYS A 140 -27.47 -0.86 3.33
CA LYS A 140 -27.86 -1.49 2.07
C LYS A 140 -28.29 -2.90 2.44
N THR A 141 -29.58 -3.09 2.72
CA THR A 141 -30.20 -4.40 2.61
C THR A 141 -30.00 -4.78 1.15
N ARG A 142 -28.95 -5.55 0.86
CA ARG A 142 -28.79 -6.13 -0.47
C ARG A 142 -29.92 -7.13 -0.60
N LYS A 143 -31.10 -6.67 -1.05
CA LYS A 143 -32.15 -7.58 -1.51
C LYS A 143 -31.47 -8.46 -2.55
N GLY A 144 -31.40 -9.76 -2.27
CA GLY A 144 -30.75 -10.72 -3.14
C GLY A 144 -31.36 -10.66 -4.54
N LYS A 145 -30.58 -11.01 -5.57
CA LYS A 145 -31.13 -11.14 -6.92
C LYS A 145 -32.26 -12.17 -6.90
N LEU A 146 -33.45 -11.79 -7.37
CA LEU A 146 -34.58 -12.68 -7.53
C LEU A 146 -34.27 -13.72 -8.63
N ILE A 147 -34.67 -14.95 -8.37
CA ILE A 147 -34.52 -16.13 -9.21
C ILE A 147 -35.93 -16.67 -9.44
N THR A 148 -36.33 -16.76 -10.70
CA THR A 148 -37.56 -17.46 -11.08
C THR A 148 -37.34 -18.97 -10.92
N PHE A 149 -38.14 -19.60 -10.07
CA PHE A 149 -38.14 -21.04 -9.81
C PHE A 149 -39.59 -21.55 -9.80
N LYS A 150 -39.96 -22.40 -10.75
CA LYS A 150 -41.29 -22.98 -10.92
C LYS A 150 -42.42 -21.94 -10.95
N GLY A 151 -42.14 -20.77 -11.54
CA GLY A 151 -43.08 -19.65 -11.61
C GLY A 151 -43.09 -18.72 -10.40
N GLU A 152 -42.37 -19.04 -9.33
CA GLU A 152 -42.19 -18.16 -8.16
C GLU A 152 -40.89 -17.35 -8.28
N GLU A 153 -40.91 -16.09 -7.85
CA GLU A 153 -39.69 -15.29 -7.71
C GLU A 153 -39.16 -15.38 -6.28
N LEU A 154 -38.02 -16.06 -6.12
CA LEU A 154 -37.39 -16.32 -4.83
C LEU A 154 -35.93 -15.86 -4.84
N THR A 155 -35.39 -15.51 -3.70
CA THR A 155 -33.95 -15.29 -3.53
C THR A 155 -33.21 -16.63 -3.44
N ALA A 156 -31.91 -16.61 -3.77
CA ALA A 156 -31.07 -17.79 -3.58
C ALA A 156 -31.00 -18.25 -2.10
N GLY A 157 -31.23 -17.34 -1.16
CA GLY A 157 -31.31 -17.64 0.28
C GLY A 157 -32.54 -18.46 0.61
N GLU A 158 -33.72 -17.99 0.19
CA GLU A 158 -35.00 -18.71 0.38
C GLU A 158 -34.97 -20.09 -0.29
N LEU A 159 -34.34 -20.22 -1.47
CA LEU A 159 -34.15 -21.53 -2.10
C LEU A 159 -33.18 -22.44 -1.32
N ALA A 160 -32.15 -21.89 -0.68
CA ALA A 160 -31.22 -22.68 0.15
C ALA A 160 -31.89 -23.16 1.44
N GLU A 161 -32.81 -22.38 2.00
CA GLU A 161 -33.63 -22.79 3.14
C GLU A 161 -34.57 -23.95 2.77
N ARG A 162 -35.21 -23.90 1.59
CA ARG A 162 -36.05 -25.00 1.09
C ARG A 162 -35.25 -26.25 0.72
N TYR A 163 -34.01 -26.07 0.25
CA TYR A 163 -33.13 -27.16 -0.19
C TYR A 163 -31.79 -27.14 0.57
N PRO A 164 -31.75 -27.64 1.83
CA PRO A 164 -30.60 -27.50 2.72
C PRO A 164 -29.33 -28.24 2.25
N LYS A 165 -29.47 -29.12 1.25
CA LYS A 165 -28.32 -29.79 0.59
C LYS A 165 -27.54 -28.86 -0.35
N LEU A 166 -28.01 -27.62 -0.57
CA LEU A 166 -27.39 -26.63 -1.45
C LEU A 166 -27.28 -25.28 -0.74
N SER A 167 -26.15 -24.61 -0.91
CA SER A 167 -25.97 -23.24 -0.42
C SER A 167 -26.51 -22.21 -1.41
N ALA A 168 -26.90 -21.03 -0.90
CA ALA A 168 -27.36 -19.91 -1.72
C ALA A 168 -26.34 -19.54 -2.83
N ASN A 169 -25.04 -19.64 -2.53
CA ASN A 169 -23.97 -19.40 -3.50
C ASN A 169 -23.98 -20.41 -4.66
N GLN A 170 -24.23 -21.70 -4.36
CA GLN A 170 -24.31 -22.75 -5.39
C GLN A 170 -25.53 -22.55 -6.30
N ILE A 171 -26.68 -22.21 -5.71
CA ILE A 171 -27.92 -21.92 -6.44
C ILE A 171 -27.71 -20.71 -7.36
N GLN A 172 -27.11 -19.64 -6.83
CA GLN A 172 -26.82 -18.44 -7.62
C GLN A 172 -25.81 -18.70 -8.74
N ALA A 173 -24.80 -19.56 -8.49
CA ALA A 173 -23.83 -19.95 -9.51
C ALA A 173 -24.49 -20.76 -10.64
N ARG A 174 -25.39 -21.69 -10.31
CA ARG A 174 -26.18 -22.46 -11.30
C ARG A 174 -27.08 -21.54 -12.12
N TYR A 175 -27.77 -20.59 -11.48
CA TYR A 175 -28.63 -19.64 -12.15
C TYR A 175 -27.86 -18.73 -13.13
N ARG A 176 -26.67 -18.26 -12.73
CA ARG A 176 -25.74 -17.52 -13.60
C ARG A 176 -25.27 -18.32 -14.81
N ARG A 177 -25.18 -19.64 -14.69
CA ARG A 177 -24.86 -20.57 -15.80
C ARG A 177 -26.08 -20.94 -16.66
N GLY A 178 -27.22 -20.27 -16.46
CA GLY A 178 -28.43 -20.51 -17.25
C GLY A 178 -29.29 -21.69 -16.78
N LYS A 179 -28.93 -22.37 -15.67
CA LYS A 179 -29.76 -23.44 -15.11
C LYS A 179 -31.05 -22.86 -14.54
N ARG A 180 -32.16 -23.56 -14.71
CA ARG A 180 -33.51 -23.17 -14.26
C ARG A 180 -34.19 -24.34 -13.57
N ASP A 181 -35.15 -24.00 -12.70
CA ASP A 181 -36.03 -24.94 -12.01
C ASP A 181 -35.28 -26.13 -11.40
N ASP A 182 -35.67 -27.37 -11.72
CA ASP A 182 -35.09 -28.57 -11.12
C ASP A 182 -33.56 -28.68 -11.35
N GLN A 183 -33.03 -28.07 -12.42
CA GLN A 183 -31.59 -28.02 -12.66
C GLN A 183 -30.83 -27.11 -11.68
N LEU A 184 -31.52 -26.16 -11.02
CA LEU A 184 -30.96 -25.34 -9.96
C LEU A 184 -30.75 -26.15 -8.68
N VAL A 185 -31.60 -27.15 -8.43
CA VAL A 185 -31.62 -27.92 -7.17
C VAL A 185 -31.10 -29.36 -7.32
N ALA A 186 -30.59 -29.72 -8.49
CA ALA A 186 -30.05 -31.05 -8.76
C ALA A 186 -28.96 -31.47 -7.74
N PRO A 187 -28.95 -32.75 -7.29
CA PRO A 187 -27.97 -33.24 -6.33
C PRO A 187 -26.54 -33.10 -6.88
N ILE A 188 -25.60 -32.73 -6.00
CA ILE A 188 -24.19 -32.65 -6.37
C ILE A 188 -23.70 -34.08 -6.59
N ARG A 189 -23.21 -34.38 -7.80
CA ARG A 189 -22.49 -35.63 -8.04
C ARG A 189 -21.20 -35.57 -7.23
N SER A 190 -21.12 -36.34 -6.14
CA SER A 190 -19.86 -36.56 -5.45
C SER A 190 -18.96 -37.38 -6.38
N ASN A 191 -17.76 -36.88 -6.70
CA ASN A 191 -16.71 -37.72 -7.26
C ASN A 191 -16.32 -38.74 -6.17
N LYS A 192 -17.02 -39.87 -6.10
CA LYS A 192 -16.55 -41.03 -5.35
C LYS A 192 -15.53 -41.72 -6.25
N SER A 193 -14.33 -41.86 -5.70
CA SER A 193 -13.13 -42.44 -6.28
C SER A 193 -13.42 -43.75 -7.02
N ARG A 194 -12.74 -43.95 -8.16
CA ARG A 194 -12.74 -45.18 -8.97
C ARG A 194 -12.67 -46.43 -8.07
N PRO A 195 -13.52 -47.45 -8.26
CA PRO A 195 -13.33 -48.73 -7.57
C PRO A 195 -12.03 -49.36 -8.08
N GLU A 196 -11.15 -49.73 -7.16
CA GLU A 196 -9.94 -50.48 -7.44
C GLU A 196 -10.33 -51.82 -8.08
N LEU A 197 -9.80 -52.08 -9.27
CA LEU A 197 -9.98 -53.35 -9.95
C LEU A 197 -9.24 -54.42 -9.14
N LEU A 198 -10.00 -55.35 -8.57
CA LEU A 198 -9.51 -56.61 -8.02
C LEU A 198 -8.66 -57.33 -9.08
N SER A 199 -7.36 -57.38 -8.87
CA SER A 199 -6.46 -58.31 -9.56
C SER A 199 -6.73 -59.71 -9.02
N GLY A 200 -7.48 -60.51 -9.78
CA GLY A 200 -7.46 -61.96 -9.70
C GLY A 200 -6.26 -62.54 -10.44
#